data_AF-A0A958H7V7-F1
#
_entry.id   AF-A0A958H7V7-F1
#
_cell.length_a   1.000
_cell.length_b   1.000
_cell.length_c   1.000
_cell.angle_alpha   90.00
_cell.angle_beta   90.00
_cell.angle_gamma   90.00
#
_symmetry.space_group_name_H-M   'P 1'
#
loop_
_entity.id
_entity.type
_entity.pdbx_description
1 polymer ?
#
loop_
_entity_poly.entity_id
_entity_poly.type
_entity_poly.pdbx_seq_one_letter_code
_entity_poly.pdbx_strand_id
1 'polypeptide(L)' 'ANTARLAKKRGYPRHKARTAYEYLPDLQAAFPAAREEARQITDAYVSVAYGDLPTSKEDLANLRAAYERLKDSPPQN' A
#
# COMPACT_ATOMS: atom_id res chain seq x y z
N ALA A 1 -3.98 -6.05 2.64
CA ALA A 1 -5.32 -6.37 2.09
C ALA A 1 -6.26 -5.16 1.98
N ASN A 2 -6.18 -4.17 2.88
CA ASN A 2 -7.05 -2.99 2.81
C ASN A 2 -6.73 -2.00 1.69
N THR A 3 -5.46 -1.78 1.36
CA THR A 3 -5.04 -0.85 0.30
C THR A 3 -5.53 -1.26 -1.09
N ALA A 4 -5.40 -2.55 -1.46
CA ALA A 4 -5.93 -3.07 -2.73
C ALA A 4 -7.47 -2.94 -2.84
N ARG A 5 -8.19 -3.01 -1.70
CA ARG A 5 -9.63 -2.77 -1.66
C ARG A 5 -9.96 -1.29 -1.89
N LEU A 6 -9.18 -0.37 -1.33
CA LEU A 6 -9.33 1.07 -1.56
C LEU A 6 -9.02 1.42 -3.03
N ALA A 7 -7.94 0.88 -3.60
CA ALA A 7 -7.60 1.04 -5.01
C ALA A 7 -8.66 0.46 -5.95
N LYS A 8 -9.24 -0.70 -5.61
CA LYS A 8 -10.37 -1.28 -6.37
C LYS A 8 -11.56 -0.32 -6.44
N LYS A 9 -11.88 0.40 -5.35
CA LYS A 9 -12.93 1.42 -5.36
C LYS A 9 -12.62 2.61 -6.28
N ARG A 10 -11.34 2.84 -6.58
CA ARG A 10 -10.85 3.87 -7.51
C ARG A 10 -10.63 3.35 -8.94
N GLY A 11 -11.05 2.12 -9.25
CA GLY A 11 -10.91 1.54 -10.59
C GLY A 11 -9.63 0.74 -10.84
N TYR A 12 -8.79 0.53 -9.82
CA TYR A 12 -7.51 -0.18 -9.93
C TYR A 12 -7.55 -1.51 -9.16
N PRO A 13 -8.25 -2.57 -9.63
CA PRO A 13 -8.27 -3.86 -8.94
C PRO A 13 -6.93 -4.59 -9.06
N ARG A 14 -6.43 -5.15 -7.95
CA ARG A 14 -5.28 -6.07 -7.98
C ARG A 14 -5.70 -7.42 -8.58
N HIS A 15 -4.95 -7.89 -9.57
CA HIS A 15 -5.09 -9.24 -10.10
C HIS A 15 -4.46 -10.27 -9.14
N LYS A 16 -5.10 -11.42 -8.93
CA LYS A 16 -4.64 -12.44 -7.95
C LYS A 16 -3.26 -13.02 -8.28
N ALA A 17 -2.92 -13.12 -9.56
CA ALA A 17 -1.61 -13.62 -10.01
C ALA A 17 -0.47 -12.58 -9.91
N ARG A 18 -0.78 -11.30 -9.66
CA ARG A 18 0.26 -10.26 -9.53
C ARG A 18 0.79 -10.22 -8.10
N THR A 19 2.11 -10.20 -7.98
CA THR A 19 2.83 -9.89 -6.75
C THR A 19 2.52 -8.47 -6.26
N ALA A 20 2.95 -8.15 -5.04
CA ALA A 20 2.71 -6.82 -4.48
C ALA A 20 3.45 -5.72 -5.27
N TYR A 21 4.68 -5.99 -5.70
CA TYR A 21 5.47 -5.07 -6.52
C TYR A 21 4.93 -4.90 -7.93
N GLU A 22 4.46 -5.97 -8.59
CA GLU A 22 3.82 -5.87 -9.92
C GLU A 22 2.51 -5.06 -9.90
N TYR A 23 1.90 -4.90 -8.73
CA TYR A 23 0.71 -4.08 -8.54
C TYR A 23 1.02 -2.67 -8.04
N LEU A 24 2.25 -2.40 -7.58
CA LEU A 24 2.63 -1.09 -7.04
C LEU A 24 2.39 0.08 -8.02
N PRO A 25 2.69 -0.03 -9.33
CA PRO A 25 2.40 1.06 -10.27
C PRO A 25 0.92 1.44 -10.31
N ASP A 26 0.02 0.46 -10.34
CA ASP A 26 -1.43 0.70 -10.32
C ASP A 26 -1.88 1.30 -8.99
N LEU A 27 -1.26 0.86 -7.89
CA LEU A 27 -1.54 1.43 -6.56
C LEU A 27 -1.11 2.90 -6.50
N GLN A 28 0.05 3.25 -7.06
CA GLN A 28 0.53 4.63 -7.14
C GLN A 28 -0.30 5.50 -8.10
N ALA A 29 -0.89 4.90 -9.14
CA ALA A 29 -1.85 5.56 -10.01
C ALA A 29 -3.19 5.81 -9.29
N ALA A 30 -3.64 4.87 -8.45
CA ALA A 30 -4.84 5.04 -7.62
C ALA A 30 -4.65 6.08 -6.50
N PHE A 31 -3.41 6.27 -6.03
CA PHE A 31 -3.05 7.20 -4.95
C PHE A 31 -1.88 8.13 -5.33
N PRO A 32 -2.06 9.08 -6.27
CA PRO A 32 -0.97 9.94 -6.75
C PRO A 32 -0.38 10.86 -5.68
N ALA A 33 -1.20 11.25 -4.70
CA ALA A 33 -0.77 12.07 -3.56
C ALA A 33 -0.09 11.26 -2.44
N ALA A 34 -0.10 9.92 -2.53
CA ALA A 34 0.44 9.02 -1.50
C ALA A 34 1.28 7.89 -2.12
N ARG A 35 2.10 8.21 -3.13
CA ARG A 35 2.91 7.24 -3.88
C ARG A 35 4.01 6.61 -3.03
N GLU A 36 4.62 7.39 -2.16
CA GLU A 36 5.66 6.91 -1.25
C GLU A 36 5.05 6.05 -0.15
N GLU A 37 3.89 6.41 0.38
CA GLU A 37 3.15 5.59 1.33
C GLU A 37 2.71 4.26 0.69
N ALA A 38 2.25 4.29 -0.57
CA ALA A 38 1.91 3.08 -1.31
C ALA A 38 3.12 2.14 -1.45
N ARG A 39 4.31 2.70 -1.69
CA ARG A 39 5.57 1.93 -1.72
C ARG A 39 5.90 1.38 -0.32
N GLN A 40 5.95 2.22 0.71
CA GLN A 40 6.27 1.80 2.09
C GLN A 40 5.38 0.66 2.58
N ILE A 41 4.07 0.73 2.31
CA ILE A 41 3.12 -0.32 2.69
C ILE A 41 3.36 -1.60 1.88
N THR A 42 3.75 -1.48 0.61
CA THR A 42 4.08 -2.63 -0.25
C THR A 42 5.34 -3.32 0.24
N ASP A 43 6.39 -2.56 0.55
CA ASP A 43 7.65 -3.05 1.07
C ASP A 43 7.42 -3.80 2.39
N ALA A 44 6.68 -3.19 3.33
CA ALA A 44 6.35 -3.83 4.60
C ALA A 44 5.49 -5.09 4.44
N TYR A 45 4.52 -5.10 3.50
CA TYR A 45 3.73 -6.29 3.20
C TYR A 45 4.60 -7.43 2.66
N VAL A 46 5.55 -7.10 1.77
CA VAL A 46 6.48 -8.06 1.20
C VAL A 46 7.41 -8.62 2.27
N SER A 47 8.02 -7.77 3.09
CA SER A 47 8.85 -8.20 4.23
C SER A 47 8.11 -9.23 5.08
N VAL A 48 6.89 -8.91 5.52
CA VAL A 48 6.07 -9.83 6.34
C VAL A 48 5.75 -11.13 5.59
N ALA A 49 5.43 -11.06 4.29
CA ALA A 49 5.11 -12.23 3.48
C ALA A 49 6.31 -13.18 3.29
N TYR A 50 7.54 -12.66 3.36
CA TYR A 50 8.79 -13.43 3.29
C TYR A 50 9.39 -13.73 4.68
N GLY A 51 8.66 -13.47 5.77
CA GLY A 51 9.05 -13.83 7.12
C GLY A 51 9.83 -12.76 7.89
N ASP A 52 10.01 -11.57 7.30
CA ASP A 52 10.61 -10.41 7.95
C ASP A 52 9.51 -9.54 8.58
N LEU A 53 9.31 -9.73 9.89
CA LEU A 53 8.31 -8.97 10.63
C LEU A 53 8.89 -7.61 11.03
N PRO A 54 8.13 -6.50 10.92
CA PRO A 54 8.56 -5.23 11.51
C PRO A 54 8.81 -5.47 13.00
N THR A 55 10.08 -5.37 13.38
CA THR A 55 10.56 -5.80 14.69
C THR A 55 10.43 -4.71 15.73
N SER A 56 10.32 -3.45 15.32
CA SER A 56 10.18 -2.31 16.24
C SER A 56 8.77 -1.73 16.29
N LYS A 57 8.42 -1.15 17.44
CA LYS A 57 7.17 -0.38 17.61
C LYS A 57 7.15 0.86 16.70
N GLU A 58 8.31 1.40 16.38
CA GLU A 58 8.47 2.56 15.51
C GLU A 58 8.14 2.20 14.06
N ASP A 59 8.60 1.04 13.56
CA ASP A 59 8.26 0.55 12.21
C ASP A 59 6.75 0.35 12.07
N LEU A 60 6.12 -0.21 13.10
CA LEU A 60 4.67 -0.39 13.14
C LEU A 60 3.93 0.96 13.17
N ALA A 61 4.43 1.94 13.92
CA ALA A 61 3.85 3.28 13.97
C ALA A 61 3.97 4.01 12.62
N ASN A 62 5.14 3.92 11.98
CA ASN A 62 5.41 4.48 10.67
C ASN A 62 4.53 3.86 9.59
N LEU A 63 4.39 2.53 9.59
CA LEU A 63 3.50 1.81 8.68
C LEU A 63 2.03 2.23 8.88
N ARG A 64 1.60 2.41 10.13
CA ARG A 64 0.25 2.88 10.44
C ARG A 64 0.03 4.30 9.93
N ALA A 65 0.98 5.21 10.15
CA ALA A 65 0.89 6.58 9.65
C ALA A 65 0.83 6.64 8.12
N ALA A 66 1.65 5.84 7.43
CA ALA A 66 1.60 5.70 5.98
C ALA A 66 0.23 5.21 5.49
N TYR A 67 -0.36 4.23 6.18
CA TYR A 67 -1.69 3.72 5.84
C TYR A 67 -2.80 4.77 6.02
N GLU A 68 -2.80 5.53 7.11
CA GLU A 68 -3.80 6.59 7.32
C GLU A 68 -3.65 7.71 6.27
N ARG A 69 -2.41 8.14 5.96
CA ARG A 69 -2.17 9.12 4.88
C ARG A 69 -2.67 8.63 3.52
N LEU A 70 -2.45 7.35 3.19
CA LEU A 70 -2.95 6.77 1.95
C LEU A 70 -4.49 6.74 1.92
N LYS A 71 -5.13 6.40 3.03
CA LYS A 71 -6.59 6.33 3.15
C LYS A 71 -7.25 7.70 3.04
N ASP A 72 -6.67 8.73 3.64
CA ASP A 72 -7.20 10.10 3.64
C ASP A 72 -6.84 10.88 2.36
N SER A 73 -5.92 10.35 1.55
CA SER A 73 -5.59 10.97 0.27
C SER A 73 -6.84 11.07 -0.63
N PRO A 74 -7.07 12.20 -1.31
CA PRO A 74 -8.21 12.34 -2.20
C PRO A 74 -8.10 11.40 -3.41
N PRO A 75 -9.23 10.86 -3.93
CA PRO A 75 -9.25 10.27 -5.26
C PRO A 75 -8.98 11.38 -6.30
N GLN A 76 -8.15 11.12 -7.31
CA GLN A 76 -8.13 11.98 -8.48
C GLN A 76 -9.43 11.72 -9.26
N ASN A 77 -10.23 12.78 -9.41
CA ASN A 77 -11.44 12.83 -10.24
C ASN A 77 -11.12 12.44 -11.69
#